data_AF-A0AAU1HVR9-F1
#
_entry.id   AF-A0AAU1HVR9-F1
#
_cell.length_a   1.000
_cell.length_b   1.000
_cell.length_c   1.000
_cell.angle_alpha   90.00
_cell.angle_beta   90.00
_cell.angle_gamma   90.00
#
_symmetry.space_group_name_H-M   'P 1'
#
loop_
_entity.id
_entity.type
_entity.pdbx_description
1 polymer ?
#
loop_
_entity_poly.entity_id
_entity_poly.type
_entity_poly.pdbx_seq_one_letter_code
_entity_poly.pdbx_strand_id
1 'polypeptide(L)' 'MAAWVVLVAVAGGLTLWLQDSAEPPGPYGREEAGPTPTLPEGRETPCPTPEPYQGGWIQHLCVFTTR' A
#
# COMPACT_ATOMS: atom_id res chain seq x y z
N MET A 1 -12.44 -31.99 -15.52
CA MET A 1 -11.81 -31.25 -14.39
C MET A 1 -10.44 -30.71 -14.76
N ALA A 2 -9.45 -31.56 -15.13
CA ALA A 2 -8.10 -31.10 -15.44
C ALA A 2 -8.03 -30.03 -16.56
N ALA A 3 -8.75 -30.22 -17.66
CA ALA A 3 -8.80 -29.24 -18.74
C ALA A 3 -9.30 -27.86 -18.27
N TRP A 4 -10.28 -27.83 -17.38
CA TRP A 4 -10.80 -26.58 -16.82
C TRP A 4 -9.76 -25.88 -15.93
N VAL A 5 -9.04 -26.64 -15.10
CA VAL A 5 -7.94 -26.09 -14.28
C VAL A 5 -6.84 -25.50 -15.16
N VAL A 6 -6.46 -26.20 -16.23
CA VAL A 6 -5.46 -25.70 -17.19
C VAL A 6 -5.94 -24.40 -17.86
N LEU A 7 -7.20 -24.34 -18.29
CA LEU A 7 -7.77 -23.12 -18.89
C LEU A 7 -7.74 -21.93 -17.92
N VAL A 8 -8.14 -22.15 -16.67
CA VAL A 8 -8.11 -21.09 -15.62
C VAL A 8 -6.69 -20.64 -15.35
N ALA A 9 -5.73 -21.57 -15.27
CA ALA A 9 -4.32 -21.23 -15.05
C ALA A 9 -3.72 -20.42 -16.23
N VAL A 10 -4.02 -20.80 -17.47
CA VAL A 10 -3.57 -20.08 -18.66
C VAL A 10 -4.20 -18.69 -18.74
N ALA A 11 -5.52 -18.57 -18.53
CA ALA A 11 -6.21 -17.29 -18.58
C ALA A 11 -5.77 -16.34 -17.45
N GLY A 12 -5.64 -16.85 -16.23
CA GLY A 12 -5.15 -16.09 -15.09
C GLY A 12 -3.70 -15.65 -15.24
N GLY A 13 -2.82 -16.57 -15.65
CA GLY A 13 -1.41 -16.27 -15.92
C GLY A 13 -1.22 -15.23 -17.02
N LEU A 14 -1.97 -15.36 -18.12
CA LEU A 14 -1.94 -14.40 -19.23
C LEU A 14 -2.41 -13.00 -18.79
N THR A 15 -3.46 -12.93 -17.97
CA THR A 15 -3.99 -11.66 -17.45
C THR A 15 -2.98 -10.93 -16.56
N LEU A 16 -2.28 -11.66 -15.68
CA LEU A 16 -1.23 -11.07 -14.85
C LEU A 16 -0.06 -10.57 -15.69
N TRP A 17 0.36 -11.33 -16.70
CA TRP A 17 1.42 -10.92 -17.61
C TRP A 17 1.05 -9.64 -18.41
N LEU A 18 -0.22 -9.51 -18.81
CA LEU A 18 -0.74 -8.31 -19.48
C LEU A 18 -0.79 -7.09 -18.55
N GLN A 19 -1.17 -7.26 -17.28
CA GLN A 19 -1.18 -6.17 -16.31
C GLN A 19 0.23 -5.68 -15.98
N ASP A 20 1.20 -6.58 -15.90
CA ASP A 20 2.62 -6.22 -15.66
C ASP A 20 3.21 -5.43 -16.83
N SER A 21 2.81 -5.73 -18.07
CA SER A 21 3.23 -4.97 -19.26
C SER A 21 2.49 -3.64 -19.43
N ALA A 22 1.30 -3.51 -18.83
CA ALA A 22 0.54 -2.28 -18.80
C ALA A 22 1.01 -1.45 -17.61
N GLU A 23 2.13 -0.72 -17.79
CA GLU A 23 2.55 0.34 -16.86
C GLU A 23 1.30 1.17 -16.52
N PRO A 24 0.94 1.32 -15.22
CA PRO A 24 -0.23 2.10 -14.86
C PRO A 24 -0.01 3.51 -15.42
N PRO A 25 -0.99 4.09 -16.12
CA PRO A 25 -0.87 5.47 -16.55
C PRO A 25 -0.50 6.31 -15.32
N GLY A 26 0.71 6.85 -15.33
CA GLY A 26 1.26 7.61 -14.21
C GLY A 26 0.24 8.67 -13.79
N PRO A 27 0.14 8.98 -12.49
CA PRO A 27 -0.93 9.80 -11.96
C PRO A 27 -1.02 11.11 -12.75
N TYR A 28 -1.99 11.18 -13.66
CA TYR A 28 -2.25 12.35 -14.46
C TYR A 28 -2.63 13.47 -13.49
N GLY A 29 -1.82 14.53 -13.45
CA GLY A 29 -2.09 15.72 -12.64
C GLY A 29 -1.68 15.60 -11.17
N ARG A 30 -0.38 15.47 -10.89
CA ARG A 30 0.14 15.93 -9.59
C ARG A 30 0.25 17.45 -9.66
N GLU A 31 -0.85 18.15 -9.39
CA GLU A 31 -0.79 19.59 -9.10
C GLU A 31 0.15 19.79 -7.89
N GLU A 32 1.10 20.70 -8.04
CA GLU A 32 2.05 21.05 -7.00
C GLU A 32 1.26 21.55 -5.78
N ALA A 33 1.30 20.77 -4.69
CA ALA A 33 0.74 21.23 -3.43
C ALA A 33 1.51 22.49 -3.01
N GLY A 34 0.81 23.63 -2.98
CA GLY A 34 1.31 24.85 -2.37
C GLY A 34 1.81 24.59 -0.94
N PRO A 35 2.63 25.50 -0.39
CA PRO A 35 3.43 25.25 0.81
C PRO A 35 2.61 24.60 1.93
N THR A 36 3.03 23.38 2.30
CA THR A 36 2.44 22.58 3.37
C THR A 36 2.27 23.43 4.63
N PRO A 37 1.05 23.59 5.17
CA PRO A 37 0.86 24.26 6.44
C PRO A 37 1.65 23.53 7.53
N THR A 38 2.49 24.26 8.27
CA THR A 38 3.25 23.72 9.39
C THR A 38 2.28 23.14 10.41
N LEU A 39 2.39 21.83 10.62
CA LEU A 39 1.55 21.07 11.51
C LEU A 39 1.86 21.44 12.98
N PRO A 40 0.87 21.68 13.86
CA PRO A 40 1.14 22.01 15.26
C PRO A 40 1.88 20.87 15.98
N GLU A 41 3.03 21.20 16.57
CA GLU A 41 3.82 20.33 17.43
C GLU A 41 3.04 20.06 18.72
N GLY A 42 2.23 19.00 18.72
CA GLY A 42 1.39 18.67 19.87
C GLY A 42 0.20 17.77 19.60
N ARG A 43 -0.08 17.39 18.33
CA ARG A 43 -1.03 16.30 18.09
C ARG A 43 -0.37 14.99 18.55
N GLU A 44 -0.98 14.33 19.53
CA GLU A 44 -0.68 12.94 19.84
C GLU A 44 -0.77 12.15 18.52
N THR A 45 0.33 11.59 18.05
CA THR A 45 0.31 10.72 16.88
C THR A 45 -0.67 9.59 17.16
N PRO A 46 -1.59 9.24 16.24
CA PRO A 46 -2.55 8.15 16.45
C PRO A 46 -1.88 6.76 16.56
N CYS A 47 -0.55 6.73 16.52
CA CYS A 47 0.23 5.52 16.58
C CYS A 47 0.61 5.20 18.01
N PRO A 48 0.24 4.00 18.52
CA PRO A 48 0.72 3.56 19.82
C PRO A 48 2.24 3.36 19.76
N THR A 49 2.93 3.80 20.81
CA THR A 49 4.34 3.46 21.01
C THR A 49 4.45 1.94 21.24
N PRO A 50 5.31 1.23 20.48
CA PRO A 50 5.44 -0.22 20.66
C PRO A 50 6.02 -0.53 22.05
N GLU A 51 5.30 -1.35 22.83
CA GLU A 51 5.78 -1.83 24.12
C GLU A 51 6.67 -3.09 23.96
N PRO A 52 7.73 -3.24 24.77
CA PRO A 52 8.57 -4.42 24.73
C PRO A 52 7.79 -5.64 25.25
N TYR A 53 7.66 -6.68 24.40
CA TYR A 53 7.12 -7.97 24.81
C TYR A 53 8.26 -8.91 25.20
N GLN A 54 8.03 -9.81 26.16
CA GLN A 54 9.05 -10.67 26.76
C GLN A 54 9.55 -11.72 25.72
N GLY A 55 10.43 -11.28 24.83
CA GLY A 55 10.92 -12.03 23.67
C GLY A 55 11.28 -11.18 22.45
N GLY A 56 10.94 -9.88 22.42
CA GLY A 56 11.30 -8.97 21.33
C GLY A 56 10.39 -7.75 21.20
N TRP A 57 10.60 -6.97 20.15
CA TRP A 57 9.78 -5.80 19.82
C TRP A 57 8.66 -6.20 18.87
N ILE A 58 7.41 -5.90 19.21
CA ILE A 58 6.29 -6.01 18.27
C ILE A 58 6.26 -4.72 17.45
N GLN A 59 6.54 -4.81 16.16
CA GLN A 59 6.42 -3.67 15.25
C GLN A 59 4.96 -3.50 14.85
N HIS A 60 4.29 -2.47 15.38
CA HIS A 60 2.97 -2.08 14.91
C HIS A 60 3.12 -1.22 13.64
N LEU A 61 2.59 -1.71 12.52
CA LEU A 61 2.43 -0.90 11.32
C LEU A 61 1.24 0.04 11.53
N CYS A 62 1.52 1.26 11.98
CA CYS A 62 0.52 2.30 12.11
C CYS A 62 0.47 3.14 10.83
N VAL A 63 -0.63 3.04 10.10
CA VAL A 63 -0.88 3.84 8.90
C VAL A 63 -1.93 4.87 9.24
N PHE A 64 -1.55 6.15 9.26
CA PHE A 64 -2.49 7.26 9.31
C PHE A 64 -2.41 8.05 8.01
N THR A 65 -3.58 8.49 7.53
CA THR A 65 -3.68 9.41 6.41
C THR A 65 -4.01 10.78 6.97
N THR A 66 -3.18 11.77 6.68
CA THR A 66 -3.50 13.18 6.94
C THR A 66 -3.81 13.82 5.60
N ARG A 67 -4.98 14.45 5.50
CA ARG A 67 -5.44 15.15 4.29
C ARG A 67 -4.55 16.34 3.97
#